data_AF-A0A6F8ZF19-F1
#
_entry.id   AF-A0A6F8ZF19-F1
#
_cell.length_a   1.000
_cell.length_b   1.000
_cell.length_c   1.000
_cell.angle_alpha   90.00
_cell.angle_beta   90.00
_cell.angle_gamma   90.00
#
_symmetry.space_group_name_H-M   'P 1'
#
loop_
_entity.id
_entity.type
_entity.pdbx_description
1 polymer ?
#
loop_
_entity_poly.entity_id
_entity_poly.type
_entity_poly.pdbx_seq_one_letter_code
_entity_poly.pdbx_strand_id
1 'polypeptide(L)' 'MRNTKPFRELVSQSPSKYALVVAAAKRGRAIMDGAPPLVETRASKPVTIALDEIARHGLIIEVPPAGNK' A
#
# COMPACT_ATOMS: atom_id res chain seq x y z
N MET A 1 13.67 -16.00 -3.10
CA MET A 1 12.32 -16.35 -2.61
C MET A 1 11.47 -15.08 -2.59
N ARG A 2 10.26 -15.09 -3.17
CA ARG A 2 9.33 -13.95 -3.08
C ARG A 2 8.78 -13.91 -1.65
N ASN A 3 9.29 -13.01 -0.81
CA ASN A 3 8.88 -12.88 0.59
C ASN A 3 7.80 -11.78 0.75
N THR A 4 6.80 -11.79 -0.12
CA THR A 4 5.64 -10.90 -0.02
C THR A 4 4.62 -11.60 0.87
N LYS A 5 4.24 -10.98 1.99
CA LYS A 5 3.22 -11.50 2.90
C LYS A 5 1.92 -11.79 2.12
N PRO A 6 1.24 -12.92 2.38
CA PRO A 6 -0.03 -13.21 1.74
C PRO A 6 -1.06 -12.13 2.11
N PHE A 7 -1.95 -11.80 1.17
CA PHE A 7 -2.95 -10.73 1.33
C PHE A 7 -3.72 -10.81 2.66
N ARG A 8 -4.05 -12.02 3.12
CA ARG A 8 -4.76 -12.25 4.39
C ARG A 8 -4.01 -11.70 5.61
N GLU A 9 -2.68 -11.75 5.59
CA GLU A 9 -1.83 -11.27 6.67
C GLU A 9 -1.66 -9.74 6.61
N LEU A 10 -1.78 -9.13 5.43
CA LEU A 10 -1.86 -7.67 5.30
C LEU A 10 -3.19 -7.13 5.83
N VAL A 11 -4.27 -7.89 5.65
CA VAL A 11 -5.59 -7.53 6.16
C VAL A 11 -5.61 -7.53 7.69
N SER A 12 -4.92 -8.45 8.37
CA SER A 12 -4.86 -8.44 9.84
C SER A 12 -4.03 -7.29 10.42
N GLN A 13 -3.13 -6.70 9.62
CA GLN A 13 -2.33 -5.51 9.97
C GLN A 13 -3.00 -4.20 9.54
N SER A 14 -4.16 -4.27 8.88
CA SER A 14 -4.91 -3.12 8.37
C SER A 14 -6.18 -2.89 9.19
N PRO A 15 -6.61 -1.62 9.40
CA PRO A 15 -7.89 -1.33 10.05
C PRO A 15 -9.11 -1.90 9.29
N SER A 16 -9.00 -2.13 7.98
CA SER A 16 -10.05 -2.75 7.17
C SER A 16 -9.51 -3.28 5.83
N LYS A 17 -10.19 -4.29 5.27
CA LYS A 17 -9.94 -4.78 3.89
C LYS A 17 -10.06 -3.65 2.87
N TYR A 18 -11.08 -2.80 3.01
CA TYR A 18 -11.31 -1.68 2.09
C TYR A 18 -10.22 -0.61 2.22
N ALA A 19 -9.79 -0.33 3.45
CA ALA A 19 -8.71 0.61 3.72
C ALA A 19 -7.39 0.16 3.08
N LEU A 20 -7.05 -1.13 3.18
CA LEU A 20 -5.88 -1.71 2.52
C LEU A 20 -5.95 -1.57 0.99
N VAL A 21 -7.09 -1.90 0.38
CA VAL A 21 -7.29 -1.81 -1.08
C VAL A 21 -7.17 -0.36 -1.56
N VAL A 22 -7.84 0.57 -0.88
CA VAL A 22 -7.81 1.99 -1.24
C VAL A 22 -6.40 2.56 -1.09
N ALA A 23 -5.69 2.23 -0.01
CA ALA A 23 -4.32 2.67 0.21
C ALA A 23 -3.36 2.12 -0.84
N ALA A 24 -3.43 0.81 -1.14
CA ALA A 24 -2.60 0.19 -2.18
C ALA A 24 -2.88 0.79 -3.57
N ALA A 25 -4.14 1.10 -3.89
CA ALA A 25 -4.53 1.74 -5.14
C ALA A 25 -4.01 3.19 -5.24
N LYS A 26 -4.21 4.01 -4.20
CA LYS A 26 -3.71 5.39 -4.14
C LYS A 26 -2.19 5.42 -4.28
N ARG A 27 -1.49 4.54 -3.55
CA ARG A 27 -0.03 4.47 -3.60
C ARG A 27 0.47 3.96 -4.95
N GLY A 28 -0.17 2.92 -5.51
CA GLY A 28 0.12 2.45 -6.86
C GLY A 28 -0.05 3.55 -7.91
N ARG A 29 -1.05 4.42 -7.76
CA ARG A 29 -1.23 5.58 -8.64
C ARG A 29 -0.08 6.59 -8.49
N ALA A 30 0.32 6.92 -7.27
CA ALA A 30 1.45 7.83 -7.05
C ALA A 30 2.75 7.31 -7.70
N ILE A 31 3.02 6.00 -7.60
CA ILE A 31 4.18 5.36 -8.25
C ILE A 31 4.06 5.47 -9.78
N MET A 32 2.87 5.26 -10.32
CA MET A 32 2.62 5.41 -11.77
C MET A 32 2.79 6.84 -12.25
N ASP A 33 2.46 7.82 -11.41
CA ASP A 33 2.64 9.25 -11.68
C ASP A 33 4.10 9.72 -11.43
N GLY A 34 5.03 8.79 -11.11
CA GLY A 34 6.47 9.04 -11.02
C GLY A 34 7.06 9.08 -9.61
N ALA A 35 6.27 8.81 -8.56
CA ALA A 35 6.79 8.72 -7.20
C ALA A 35 7.74 7.51 -7.06
N PRO A 36 8.90 7.66 -6.41
CA PRO A 36 9.83 6.57 -6.22
C PRO A 36 9.24 5.52 -5.26
N PRO A 37 9.52 4.21 -5.49
CA PRO A 37 9.26 3.18 -4.50
C PRO A 37 9.97 3.47 -3.18
N LEU A 38 9.31 3.21 -2.05
CA LEU A 38 9.87 3.37 -0.70
C LEU A 38 10.67 2.13 -0.26
N VAL A 39 10.56 1.03 -1.01
CA VAL A 39 11.24 -0.22 -0.72
C VAL A 39 11.94 -0.74 -1.95
N GLU A 40 13.11 -1.36 -1.74
CA GLU A 40 13.72 -2.16 -2.78
C GLU A 40 12.86 -3.38 -3.08
N THR A 41 12.30 -3.39 -4.29
CA THR A 41 11.49 -4.50 -4.80
C THR A 41 11.87 -4.82 -6.24
N ARG A 42 11.73 -6.10 -6.58
CA ARG A 42 11.84 -6.59 -7.97
C ARG A 42 10.51 -6.47 -8.73
N ALA A 43 9.46 -6.01 -8.06
CA ALA A 43 8.17 -5.80 -8.66
C ALA A 43 8.21 -4.60 -9.61
N SER A 44 7.66 -4.77 -10.81
CA SER A 44 7.49 -3.69 -11.79
C SER A 44 6.06 -3.12 -11.81
N LYS A 45 5.09 -3.87 -11.27
CA LYS A 45 3.69 -3.45 -11.22
C LYS A 45 3.48 -2.47 -10.06
N PRO A 46 3.00 -1.23 -10.29
CA PRO A 46 2.89 -0.22 -9.25
C PRO A 46 2.10 -0.65 -8.01
N VAL A 47 0.98 -1.36 -8.20
CA VAL A 47 0.16 -1.88 -7.09
C VAL A 47 0.88 -2.98 -6.31
N THR A 48 1.71 -3.79 -6.98
CA THR A 48 2.52 -4.81 -6.30
C THR A 48 3.62 -4.17 -5.46
N ILE A 49 4.25 -3.11 -5.98
CA ILE A 49 5.21 -2.30 -5.22
C ILE A 49 4.52 -1.71 -3.98
N ALA A 50 3.34 -1.12 -4.13
CA ALA A 50 2.58 -0.57 -3.02
C ALA A 50 2.23 -1.62 -1.95
N LEU A 51 1.85 -2.83 -2.34
CA LEU A 51 1.60 -3.93 -1.41
C LEU A 51 2.88 -4.40 -0.70
N ASP A 52 4.02 -4.43 -1.39
CA ASP A 52 5.31 -4.74 -0.78
C ASP A 52 5.72 -3.67 0.25
N GLU A 53 5.49 -2.39 -0.06
CA GLU A 53 5.72 -1.28 0.87
C GLU A 53 4.87 -1.44 2.14
N ILE A 54 3.57 -1.70 1.97
CA ILE A 54 2.63 -1.96 3.07
C ILE A 54 3.04 -3.18 3.90
N ALA A 55 3.52 -4.25 3.25
CA ALA A 55 3.93 -5.47 3.94
C ALA A 55 5.14 -5.27 4.85
N ARG A 56 6.05 -4.35 4.49
CA ARG A 56 7.32 -4.09 5.19
C ARG A 56 7.20 -2.98 6.24
N HIS A 57 6.48 -1.90 5.95
CA HIS A 57 6.43 -0.71 6.80
C HIS A 57 5.07 -0.48 7.46
N GLY A 58 4.06 -1.29 7.13
CA GLY A 58 2.69 -1.08 7.59
C GLY A 58 1.94 -0.02 6.78
N LEU A 59 0.64 0.10 7.06
CA LEU A 59 -0.24 1.08 6.42
C LEU A 59 -0.21 2.40 7.17
N ILE A 60 0.36 3.44 6.56
CA ILE A 60 0.15 4.82 7.00
C ILE A 60 -0.95 5.40 6.10
N ILE A 61 -2.18 5.42 6.61
CA ILE A 61 -3.30 6.07 5.93
C ILE A 61 -3.42 7.46 6.55
N GLU A 62 -3.02 8.49 5.81
CA GLU A 62 -3.46 9.84 6.12
C GLU A 62 -4.96 9.90 5.83
N VAL A 63 -5.76 9.87 6.90
CA VAL A 63 -7.17 10.17 6.82
C VAL A 63 -7.24 11.68 6.58
N PRO A 64 -7.69 12.15 5.41
CA PRO A 64 -7.89 13.58 5.23
C PRO A 64 -8.84 14.05 6.34
N PRO A 65 -8.55 15.19 7.01
CA PRO A 65 -9.41 15.69 8.06
C PRO A 65 -10.84 15.74 7.52
N ALA A 66 -11.76 15.12 8.27
CA ALA A 66 -13.16 14.99 7.87
C ALA A 66 -13.64 16.36 7.39
N GLY A 67 -14.01 16.44 6.11
CA GLY A 67 -14.41 17.69 5.49
C GLY A 67 -15.46 18.38 6.36
N ASN A 68 -15.15 19.60 6.77
CA ASN A 68 -16.06 20.42 7.55
C ASN A 68 -17.37 20.63 6.76
N LYS A 69 -18.47 20.55 7.51
CA LYS A 69 -19.87 20.62 7.09
C LYS A 69 -20.20 21.87 6.29
#